data_AF-A0A7S1MBT1-F1
#
_entry.id   AF-A0A7S1MBT1-F1
#
_cell.length_a   1.000
_cell.length_b   1.000
_cell.length_c   1.000
_cell.angle_alpha   90.00
_cell.angle_beta   90.00
_cell.angle_gamma   90.00
#
_symmetry.space_group_name_H-M   'P 1'
#
loop_
_entity.id
_entity.type
_entity.pdbx_description
1 polymer ?
#
loop_
_entity_poly.entity_id
_entity_poly.type
_entity_poly.pdbx_seq_one_letter_code
_entity_poly.pdbx_strand_id
1 'polypeptide(L)'
;QAAGSLGEKAEAAMSLGCSRKLQARELAASCSATQIYCWHRCYDFTATVSPTACAAQGSGFNCTNQFDQIYLGGHGDYVPTCTNSTELYSPRPPVVQPTGACTGFSALVADTAFAHRVALDANDTFLLWNVVNGELHAKMLHDGAVGWLALGLESIGGHRNGMNGGQIVMMKNDPVAGSSVEEYVIHPTMSAHRHWKEPLRPSSLSNTAAEVTGCFSSMTFRTATLYNEPLNLTANSSNRLIWALSQLDYPTQDNGGYAGYHTATGDGTQRHKFRGKLELDLFAGGPTPSPNQISGAPGSALALTALALAVLPALRHV
;
A
#
# COMPACT_ATOMS: atom_id res chain seq x y z
N GLN A 1 -64.02 4.48 12.76
CA GLN A 1 -63.38 5.81 12.82
C GLN A 1 -61.93 5.60 13.29
N ALA A 2 -60.99 6.32 12.68
CA ALA A 2 -59.53 6.34 12.93
C ALA A 2 -59.19 6.68 14.40
N ALA A 3 -57.97 6.63 14.95
CA ALA A 3 -56.55 6.54 14.58
C ALA A 3 -55.84 5.95 15.83
N GLY A 4 -54.64 5.37 15.90
CA GLY A 4 -53.34 5.75 15.36
C GLY A 4 -52.35 5.76 16.54
N SER A 5 -51.37 4.85 16.58
CA SER A 5 -50.17 4.95 17.42
C SER A 5 -49.07 4.04 16.86
N LEU A 6 -48.28 4.61 15.95
CA LEU A 6 -47.03 4.04 15.43
C LEU A 6 -45.88 5.00 15.78
N GLY A 7 -45.75 5.32 17.07
CA GLY A 7 -44.85 6.37 17.55
C GLY A 7 -43.58 5.93 18.29
N GLU A 8 -43.42 4.65 18.67
CA GLU A 8 -42.37 4.28 19.66
C GLU A 8 -41.45 3.13 19.25
N LYS A 9 -41.23 2.91 17.94
CA LYS A 9 -40.24 1.92 17.45
C LYS A 9 -39.30 2.44 16.35
N ALA A 10 -39.03 3.74 16.32
CA ALA A 10 -38.11 4.34 15.34
C ALA A 10 -36.74 4.76 15.92
N GLU A 11 -36.54 4.74 17.24
CA GLU A 11 -35.31 5.29 17.86
C GLU A 11 -34.24 4.25 18.23
N ALA A 12 -34.46 2.97 17.94
CA ALA A 12 -33.49 1.90 18.24
C ALA A 12 -32.75 1.35 17.00
N ALA A 13 -32.71 2.09 15.89
CA ALA A 13 -32.08 1.65 14.63
C ALA A 13 -30.96 2.58 14.11
N MET A 14 -30.41 3.47 14.94
CA MET A 14 -29.23 4.31 14.58
C MET A 14 -27.91 3.85 15.22
N SER A 15 -27.83 2.58 15.62
CA SER A 15 -26.57 1.95 16.01
C SER A 15 -26.48 0.60 15.33
N LEU A 16 -25.86 0.56 14.15
CA LEU A 16 -25.20 -0.62 13.58
C LEU A 16 -24.47 -0.21 12.30
N GLY A 17 -23.20 -0.60 12.24
CA GLY A 17 -22.22 -0.07 11.32
C GLY A 17 -22.47 -0.38 9.86
N CYS A 18 -22.24 0.63 9.02
CA CYS A 18 -22.16 0.50 7.58
C CYS A 18 -20.82 1.08 7.09
N SER A 19 -19.71 0.40 7.41
CA SER A 19 -18.44 0.54 6.68
C SER A 19 -18.39 -0.38 5.45
N ARG A 20 -19.49 -0.42 4.68
CA ARG A 20 -19.57 -1.17 3.42
C ARG A 20 -19.82 -0.19 2.27
N LYS A 21 -18.75 0.14 1.53
CA LYS A 21 -18.73 0.99 0.32
C LYS A 21 -18.87 2.51 0.55
N LEU A 22 -17.99 3.08 1.37
CA LEU A 22 -17.72 4.52 1.32
C LEU A 22 -16.92 4.85 0.05
N GLN A 23 -17.61 5.00 -1.07
CA GLN A 23 -17.28 6.15 -1.92
C GLN A 23 -17.51 7.39 -1.03
N ALA A 24 -16.64 8.40 -1.12
CA ALA A 24 -16.99 9.71 -0.60
C ALA A 24 -18.25 10.14 -1.34
N ARG A 25 -19.43 9.95 -0.72
CA ARG A 25 -20.63 10.59 -1.20
C ARG A 25 -20.43 12.06 -0.91
N GLU A 26 -20.49 12.87 -1.95
CA GLU A 26 -20.74 14.29 -1.84
C GLU A 26 -21.97 14.46 -0.94
N LEU A 27 -21.74 14.81 0.33
CA LEU A 27 -22.77 14.80 1.37
C LEU A 27 -23.74 15.98 1.23
N ALA A 28 -23.46 16.92 0.33
CA ALA A 28 -24.33 18.05 0.03
C ALA A 28 -24.15 18.50 -1.43
N ALA A 29 -25.26 18.76 -2.13
CA ALA A 29 -25.24 19.33 -3.49
C ALA A 29 -24.72 20.78 -3.51
N SER A 30 -24.63 21.43 -2.34
CA SER A 30 -24.07 22.75 -2.12
C SER A 30 -23.72 22.94 -0.64
N CYS A 31 -22.76 23.80 -0.33
CA CYS A 31 -22.45 24.17 1.05
C CYS A 31 -23.35 25.31 1.55
N SER A 32 -23.56 25.38 2.86
CA SER A 32 -24.24 26.53 3.47
C SER A 32 -23.42 27.81 3.35
N ALA A 33 -24.04 28.97 3.59
CA ALA A 33 -23.38 30.27 3.49
C ALA A 33 -22.18 30.46 4.43
N THR A 34 -22.09 29.66 5.49
CA THR A 34 -20.99 29.66 6.47
C THR A 34 -19.99 28.53 6.25
N GLN A 35 -19.98 27.96 5.05
CA GLN A 35 -19.16 26.82 4.68
C GLN A 35 -18.50 27.01 3.31
N ILE A 36 -17.40 26.29 3.10
CA ILE A 36 -16.75 26.16 1.80
C ILE A 36 -16.61 24.69 1.43
N TYR A 37 -16.75 24.38 0.15
CA TYR A 37 -16.57 23.02 -0.37
C TYR A 37 -15.10 22.77 -0.66
N CYS A 38 -14.45 21.93 0.16
CA CYS A 38 -13.10 21.44 -0.10
C CYS A 38 -13.11 19.91 -0.09
N TRP A 39 -12.48 19.26 -1.06
CA TRP A 39 -12.28 17.80 -1.07
C TRP A 39 -13.53 16.97 -0.72
N HIS A 40 -14.57 17.09 -1.54
CA HIS A 40 -15.82 16.33 -1.42
C HIS A 40 -16.63 16.54 -0.14
N ARG A 41 -16.34 17.59 0.63
CA ARG A 41 -17.09 17.95 1.84
C ARG A 41 -17.17 19.46 2.07
N CYS A 42 -18.22 19.87 2.76
CA CYS A 42 -18.33 21.23 3.27
C CYS A 42 -17.58 21.34 4.61
N TYR A 43 -16.75 22.37 4.73
CA TYR A 43 -16.09 22.74 5.98
C TYR A 43 -16.71 24.02 6.52
N ASP A 44 -16.98 24.03 7.82
CA ASP A 44 -17.43 25.24 8.52
C ASP A 44 -16.32 26.27 8.57
N PHE A 45 -16.71 27.54 8.44
CA PHE A 45 -15.84 28.65 8.74
C PHE A 45 -15.45 28.64 10.21
N THR A 46 -14.20 28.97 10.49
CA THR A 46 -13.70 29.13 11.85
C THR A 46 -13.39 30.59 12.14
N ALA A 47 -13.16 30.92 13.41
CA ALA A 47 -12.77 32.25 13.82
C ALA A 47 -11.46 32.72 13.15
N THR A 48 -10.56 31.79 12.83
CA THR A 48 -9.25 32.07 12.22
C THR A 48 -9.23 31.88 10.71
N VAL A 49 -10.16 31.09 10.17
CA VAL A 49 -10.21 30.72 8.75
C VAL A 49 -11.63 30.88 8.23
N SER A 50 -11.89 32.05 7.64
CA SER A 50 -13.16 32.46 7.04
C SER A 50 -12.91 33.63 6.06
N PRO A 51 -13.83 33.95 5.14
CA PRO A 51 -13.66 35.09 4.24
C PRO A 51 -13.32 36.40 4.97
N THR A 52 -14.03 36.70 6.07
CA THR A 52 -13.78 37.90 6.87
C THR A 52 -12.46 37.84 7.62
N ALA A 53 -12.12 36.70 8.24
CA ALA A 53 -10.86 36.54 8.96
C ALA A 53 -9.65 36.63 8.02
N CYS A 54 -9.74 36.06 6.81
CA CYS A 54 -8.67 36.14 5.82
C CYS A 54 -8.53 37.55 5.24
N ALA A 55 -9.64 38.24 4.94
CA ALA A 55 -9.62 39.63 4.49
C ALA A 55 -8.99 40.56 5.53
N ALA A 56 -9.28 40.37 6.82
CA ALA A 56 -8.64 41.12 7.91
C ALA A 56 -7.12 40.88 7.99
N GLN A 57 -6.64 39.74 7.50
CA GLN A 57 -5.22 39.39 7.38
C GLN A 57 -4.60 39.81 6.02
N GLY A 58 -5.34 40.51 5.16
CA GLY A 58 -4.89 40.87 3.81
C GLY A 58 -4.64 39.66 2.90
N SER A 59 -5.32 38.54 3.16
CA SER A 59 -5.19 37.29 2.41
C SER A 59 -6.50 36.89 1.74
N GLY A 60 -6.40 36.14 0.63
CA GLY A 60 -7.53 35.44 0.04
C GLY A 60 -8.01 34.27 0.92
N PHE A 61 -9.16 33.70 0.55
CA PHE A 61 -9.74 32.53 1.21
C PHE A 61 -9.98 31.43 0.17
N ASN A 62 -9.29 30.30 0.30
CA ASN A 62 -9.35 29.21 -0.66
C ASN A 62 -9.20 27.84 0.02
N CYS A 63 -9.47 26.77 -0.71
CA CYS A 63 -9.14 25.41 -0.30
C CYS A 63 -7.73 25.08 -0.79
N THR A 64 -6.78 24.85 0.12
CA THR A 64 -5.41 24.49 -0.26
C THR A 64 -4.96 23.16 0.33
N ASN A 65 -4.01 22.52 -0.34
CA ASN A 65 -3.30 21.36 0.19
C ASN A 65 -2.11 21.80 1.07
N GLN A 66 -1.32 20.85 1.55
CA GLN A 66 -0.15 21.12 2.39
C GLN A 66 0.97 21.92 1.70
N PHE A 67 0.91 22.12 0.38
CA PHE A 67 1.85 22.94 -0.40
C PHE A 67 1.27 24.30 -0.76
N ASP A 68 0.13 24.66 -0.18
CA ASP A 68 -0.61 25.88 -0.49
C ASP A 68 -1.09 25.96 -1.97
N GLN A 69 -1.28 24.82 -2.62
CA GLN A 69 -1.87 24.76 -3.96
C GLN A 69 -3.39 24.74 -3.90
N ILE A 70 -4.03 25.46 -4.82
CA ILE A 70 -5.49 25.62 -4.91
C ILE A 70 -6.17 24.33 -5.37
N TYR A 71 -7.25 23.97 -4.67
CA TYR A 71 -8.15 22.87 -5.03
C TYR A 71 -8.90 23.16 -6.33
N LEU A 72 -8.70 22.31 -7.35
CA LEU A 72 -9.43 22.36 -8.62
C LEU A 72 -10.47 21.25 -8.77
N GLY A 73 -10.45 20.25 -7.89
CA GLY A 73 -11.28 19.05 -7.96
C GLY A 73 -10.51 17.76 -7.63
N GLY A 74 -11.24 16.68 -7.42
CA GLY A 74 -10.68 15.33 -7.19
C GLY A 74 -10.27 15.04 -5.74
N HIS A 75 -9.48 13.98 -5.57
CA HIS A 75 -8.96 13.60 -4.25
C HIS A 75 -7.69 14.39 -3.91
N GLY A 76 -7.61 14.86 -2.67
CA GLY A 76 -6.40 15.41 -2.07
C GLY A 76 -6.76 16.06 -0.75
N ASP A 77 -5.81 16.19 0.17
CA ASP A 77 -6.10 16.72 1.50
C ASP A 77 -6.20 18.25 1.48
N TYR A 78 -7.25 18.76 0.83
CA TYR A 78 -7.55 20.18 0.74
C TYR A 78 -8.43 20.61 1.91
N VAL A 79 -8.01 21.69 2.57
CA VAL A 79 -8.69 22.30 3.70
C VAL A 79 -8.86 23.80 3.46
N PRO A 80 -9.85 24.46 4.08
CA PRO A 80 -9.93 25.92 4.04
C PRO A 80 -8.66 26.55 4.62
N THR A 81 -8.12 27.54 3.93
CA THR A 81 -6.89 28.24 4.29
C THR A 81 -6.99 29.72 3.91
N CYS A 82 -6.47 30.61 4.75
CA CYS A 82 -6.20 31.99 4.36
C CYS A 82 -4.88 32.02 3.57
N THR A 83 -4.95 32.32 2.28
CA THR A 83 -3.79 32.27 1.38
C THR A 83 -3.94 33.28 0.23
N ASN A 84 -2.79 33.77 -0.26
CA ASN A 84 -2.68 34.54 -1.51
C ASN A 84 -2.07 33.72 -2.64
N SER A 85 -1.84 32.43 -2.43
CA SER A 85 -1.35 31.53 -3.46
C SER A 85 -2.32 31.53 -4.65
N THR A 86 -1.74 31.55 -5.84
CA THR A 86 -2.43 31.31 -7.11
C THR A 86 -1.97 30.01 -7.75
N GLU A 87 -1.15 29.23 -7.03
CA GLU A 87 -0.57 27.99 -7.55
C GLU A 87 -1.66 26.94 -7.67
N LEU A 88 -1.86 26.44 -8.88
CA LEU A 88 -2.80 25.35 -9.12
C LEU A 88 -2.17 24.03 -8.75
N TYR A 89 -2.99 23.04 -8.38
CA TYR A 89 -2.52 21.67 -8.19
C TYR A 89 -1.73 21.18 -9.41
N SER A 90 -0.48 20.82 -9.19
CA SER A 90 0.36 20.13 -10.16
C SER A 90 0.31 18.63 -9.89
N PRO A 91 -0.16 17.80 -10.84
CA PRO A 91 -0.06 16.36 -10.72
C PRO A 91 1.38 15.93 -10.49
N ARG A 92 1.56 14.96 -9.60
CA ARG A 92 2.89 14.40 -9.32
C ARG A 92 3.41 13.67 -10.56
N PRO A 93 4.73 13.71 -10.83
CA PRO A 93 5.30 12.99 -11.96
C PRO A 93 4.95 11.50 -11.87
N PRO A 94 4.33 10.92 -12.92
CA PRO A 94 3.98 9.52 -12.91
C PRO A 94 5.23 8.65 -12.98
N VAL A 95 5.15 7.44 -12.44
CA VAL A 95 6.21 6.44 -12.64
C VAL A 95 6.15 5.96 -14.08
N VAL A 96 7.23 6.15 -14.81
CA VAL A 96 7.32 5.73 -16.22
C VAL A 96 7.44 4.22 -16.26
N GLN A 97 6.42 3.55 -16.80
CA GLN A 97 6.43 2.10 -16.96
C GLN A 97 7.30 1.68 -18.15
N PRO A 98 8.03 0.56 -18.03
CA PRO A 98 8.80 0.03 -19.16
C PRO A 98 7.88 -0.39 -20.31
N THR A 99 8.38 -0.26 -21.54
CA THR A 99 7.66 -0.68 -22.74
C THR A 99 8.06 -2.10 -23.13
N GLY A 100 7.08 -2.97 -23.30
CA GLY A 100 7.30 -4.37 -23.69
C GLY A 100 7.50 -5.31 -22.49
N ALA A 101 7.79 -6.58 -22.78
CA ALA A 101 7.99 -7.59 -21.75
C ALA A 101 9.39 -7.47 -21.12
N CYS A 102 9.49 -7.62 -19.80
CA CYS A 102 10.77 -7.61 -19.11
C CYS A 102 11.56 -8.91 -19.40
N THR A 103 12.53 -8.83 -20.31
CA THR A 103 13.36 -9.98 -20.67
C THR A 103 14.27 -10.34 -19.49
N GLY A 104 14.11 -11.56 -18.96
CA GLY A 104 14.90 -12.05 -17.82
C GLY A 104 14.20 -11.93 -16.46
N PHE A 105 13.00 -11.34 -16.37
CA PHE A 105 12.25 -11.31 -15.10
C PHE A 105 12.01 -12.72 -14.54
N SER A 106 11.69 -13.69 -15.41
CA SER A 106 11.55 -15.10 -15.03
C SER A 106 12.81 -15.69 -14.43
N ALA A 107 13.99 -15.29 -14.89
CA ALA A 107 15.27 -15.72 -14.33
C ALA A 107 15.51 -15.12 -12.93
N LEU A 108 15.09 -13.86 -12.70
CA LEU A 108 15.13 -13.23 -11.37
C LEU A 108 14.19 -13.92 -10.38
N VAL A 109 12.99 -14.31 -10.82
CA VAL A 109 12.04 -15.08 -10.01
C VAL A 109 12.57 -16.50 -9.74
N ALA A 110 13.28 -17.08 -10.71
CA ALA A 110 13.89 -18.41 -10.61
C ALA A 110 15.26 -18.42 -9.89
N ASP A 111 15.68 -17.30 -9.30
CA ASP A 111 16.96 -17.18 -8.59
C ASP A 111 17.11 -18.30 -7.54
N THR A 112 18.14 -19.12 -7.72
CA THR A 112 18.41 -20.29 -6.87
C THR A 112 19.18 -19.91 -5.61
N ALA A 113 19.61 -18.65 -5.47
CA ALA A 113 20.16 -18.14 -4.22
C ALA A 113 19.08 -18.05 -3.11
N PHE A 114 17.79 -18.11 -3.47
CA PHE A 114 16.68 -18.14 -2.54
C PHE A 114 15.98 -19.50 -2.55
N ALA A 115 15.91 -20.14 -1.39
CA ALA A 115 15.28 -21.43 -1.19
C ALA A 115 13.75 -21.37 -1.31
N HIS A 116 13.17 -20.20 -1.01
CA HIS A 116 11.73 -20.02 -0.95
C HIS A 116 11.27 -18.86 -1.84
N ARG A 117 10.08 -19.02 -2.40
CA ARG A 117 9.43 -17.99 -3.22
C ARG A 117 7.91 -18.12 -3.19
N VAL A 118 7.21 -17.00 -3.29
CA VAL A 118 5.75 -16.95 -3.41
C VAL A 118 5.33 -15.79 -4.32
N ALA A 119 4.30 -16.01 -5.13
CA ALA A 119 3.64 -14.95 -5.86
C ALA A 119 2.76 -14.12 -4.91
N LEU A 120 2.92 -12.80 -4.93
CA LEU A 120 2.13 -11.85 -4.16
C LEU A 120 0.90 -11.39 -4.95
N ASP A 121 1.09 -11.15 -6.24
CA ASP A 121 0.04 -10.94 -7.24
C ASP A 121 0.24 -11.90 -8.41
N ALA A 122 -0.80 -12.12 -9.22
CA ALA A 122 -0.82 -13.07 -10.32
C ALA A 122 0.25 -12.79 -11.40
N ASN A 123 1.47 -13.27 -11.14
CA ASN A 123 2.68 -13.29 -11.98
C ASN A 123 3.50 -12.00 -12.09
N ASP A 124 3.09 -10.90 -11.45
CA ASP A 124 3.80 -9.62 -11.59
C ASP A 124 4.66 -9.28 -10.37
N THR A 125 4.37 -9.86 -9.20
CA THR A 125 5.06 -9.52 -7.95
C THR A 125 5.38 -10.77 -7.14
N PHE A 126 6.62 -10.88 -6.67
CA PHE A 126 7.10 -12.05 -5.93
C PHE A 126 7.86 -11.66 -4.67
N LEU A 127 7.74 -12.49 -3.64
CA LEU A 127 8.63 -12.50 -2.49
C LEU A 127 9.51 -13.74 -2.57
N LEU A 128 10.83 -13.53 -2.57
CA LEU A 128 11.86 -14.57 -2.48
C LEU A 128 12.55 -14.42 -1.12
N TRP A 129 12.88 -15.52 -0.45
CA TRP A 129 13.55 -15.43 0.85
C TRP A 129 14.34 -16.67 1.25
N ASN A 130 15.21 -16.46 2.24
CA ASN A 130 15.86 -17.48 3.06
C ASN A 130 15.74 -17.08 4.53
N VAL A 131 15.85 -18.06 5.43
CA VAL A 131 16.16 -17.82 6.84
C VAL A 131 17.59 -18.27 7.10
N VAL A 132 18.47 -17.34 7.46
CA VAL A 132 19.89 -17.61 7.69
C VAL A 132 20.29 -17.00 9.01
N ASN A 133 20.86 -17.80 9.92
CA ASN A 133 21.31 -17.35 11.24
C ASN A 133 20.25 -16.60 12.07
N GLY A 134 18.98 -17.00 11.95
CA GLY A 134 17.87 -16.35 12.65
C GLY A 134 17.44 -15.01 12.05
N GLU A 135 17.89 -14.68 10.83
CA GLU A 135 17.45 -13.51 10.07
C GLU A 135 16.72 -13.93 8.80
N LEU A 136 15.68 -13.19 8.46
CA LEU A 136 15.07 -13.20 7.15
C LEU A 136 15.98 -12.47 6.17
N HIS A 137 16.43 -13.14 5.12
CA HIS A 137 17.02 -12.51 3.94
C HIS A 137 15.96 -12.50 2.83
N ALA A 138 15.33 -11.35 2.59
CA ALA A 138 14.19 -11.22 1.70
C ALA A 138 14.53 -10.36 0.46
N LYS A 139 13.91 -10.72 -0.66
CA LYS A 139 13.89 -9.96 -1.90
C LYS A 139 12.46 -9.89 -2.44
N MET A 140 11.89 -8.70 -2.53
CA MET A 140 10.61 -8.45 -3.18
C MET A 140 10.89 -7.95 -4.61
N LEU A 141 10.27 -8.59 -5.60
CA LEU A 141 10.43 -8.32 -7.03
C LEU A 141 9.10 -7.86 -7.63
N HIS A 142 9.16 -6.96 -8.60
CA HIS A 142 8.01 -6.54 -9.39
C HIS A 142 8.38 -6.37 -10.88
N ASP A 143 7.56 -6.92 -11.79
CA ASP A 143 7.68 -6.73 -13.24
C ASP A 143 7.15 -5.34 -13.61
N GLY A 144 8.06 -4.39 -13.80
CA GLY A 144 7.74 -2.98 -13.97
C GLY A 144 8.46 -2.04 -13.01
N ALA A 145 8.32 -0.75 -13.28
CA ALA A 145 8.88 0.32 -12.46
C ALA A 145 7.89 0.71 -11.35
N VAL A 146 8.37 0.89 -10.12
CA VAL A 146 7.54 1.30 -8.99
C VAL A 146 8.01 2.64 -8.44
N GLY A 147 7.07 3.41 -7.88
CA GLY A 147 7.39 4.54 -7.02
C GLY A 147 7.79 4.06 -5.64
N TRP A 148 7.19 2.95 -5.18
CA TRP A 148 7.56 2.29 -3.93
C TRP A 148 7.06 0.84 -3.87
N LEU A 149 7.75 0.01 -3.08
CA LEU A 149 7.40 -1.38 -2.71
C LEU A 149 7.45 -1.50 -1.18
N ALA A 150 6.54 -2.24 -0.57
CA ALA A 150 6.54 -2.45 0.87
C ALA A 150 6.13 -3.87 1.27
N LEU A 151 6.76 -4.37 2.33
CA LEU A 151 6.44 -5.62 3.01
C LEU A 151 6.41 -5.34 4.52
N GLY A 152 5.48 -5.92 5.25
CA GLY A 152 5.38 -5.70 6.70
C GLY A 152 4.59 -6.75 7.44
N LEU A 153 4.44 -6.54 8.74
CA LEU A 153 3.58 -7.33 9.61
C LEU A 153 2.19 -6.71 9.72
N GLU A 154 1.17 -7.56 9.70
CA GLU A 154 -0.20 -7.16 10.00
C GLU A 154 -0.32 -6.76 11.47
N SER A 155 -0.77 -5.54 11.72
CA SER A 155 -1.22 -5.11 13.05
C SER A 155 -2.57 -5.73 13.36
N ILE A 156 -2.60 -6.79 14.18
CA ILE A 156 -3.83 -7.52 14.51
C ILE A 156 -4.83 -6.58 15.21
N GLY A 157 -6.02 -6.46 14.63
CA GLY A 157 -7.06 -5.54 15.11
C GLY A 157 -6.89 -4.08 14.62
N GLY A 158 -5.79 -3.77 13.92
CA GLY A 158 -5.56 -2.47 13.32
C GLY A 158 -6.59 -2.09 12.27
N HIS A 159 -6.78 -0.78 12.07
CA HIS A 159 -7.67 -0.26 11.04
C HIS A 159 -7.20 -0.65 9.62
N ARG A 160 -8.12 -0.53 8.64
CA ARG A 160 -7.88 -0.87 7.23
C ARG A 160 -7.41 -2.30 7.04
N ASN A 161 -8.09 -3.24 7.70
CA ASN A 161 -7.73 -4.65 7.72
C ASN A 161 -6.31 -4.83 8.26
N GLY A 162 -5.99 -4.34 9.45
CA GLY A 162 -4.71 -4.57 10.10
C GLY A 162 -3.48 -3.96 9.42
N MET A 163 -3.66 -3.04 8.46
CA MET A 163 -2.52 -2.31 7.88
C MET A 163 -2.08 -1.16 8.79
N ASN A 164 -3.03 -0.42 9.37
CA ASN A 164 -2.69 0.68 10.25
C ASN A 164 -2.03 0.16 11.53
N GLY A 165 -0.92 0.77 11.93
CA GLY A 165 -0.05 0.32 13.02
C GLY A 165 0.96 -0.75 12.62
N GLY A 166 0.91 -1.27 11.38
CA GLY A 166 1.84 -2.30 10.92
C GLY A 166 3.27 -1.76 10.79
N GLN A 167 4.23 -2.58 11.20
CA GLN A 167 5.67 -2.33 11.03
C GLN A 167 6.09 -2.86 9.66
N ILE A 168 6.68 -2.00 8.84
CA ILE A 168 6.97 -2.28 7.44
C ILE A 168 8.40 -1.92 7.06
N VAL A 169 8.93 -2.63 6.08
CA VAL A 169 10.07 -2.23 5.25
C VAL A 169 9.52 -1.71 3.94
N MET A 170 10.00 -0.55 3.51
CA MET A 170 9.56 0.09 2.29
C MET A 170 10.75 0.58 1.48
N MET A 171 10.77 0.18 0.21
CA MET A 171 11.62 0.77 -0.80
C MET A 171 10.90 1.97 -1.41
N LYS A 172 11.59 3.11 -1.47
CA LYS A 172 11.13 4.31 -2.19
C LYS A 172 12.04 4.54 -3.38
N ASN A 173 11.46 4.79 -4.53
CA ASN A 173 12.15 5.22 -5.73
C ASN A 173 11.98 6.73 -5.89
N ASP A 174 13.01 7.50 -5.58
CA ASP A 174 13.02 8.94 -5.82
C ASP A 174 13.98 9.24 -7.00
N PRO A 175 13.49 9.79 -8.12
CA PRO A 175 14.34 10.07 -9.28
C PRO A 175 15.38 11.17 -9.03
N VAL A 176 15.23 11.97 -7.96
CA VAL A 176 16.16 13.04 -7.59
C VAL A 176 17.08 12.57 -6.46
N ALA A 177 16.52 12.03 -5.38
CA ALA A 177 17.28 11.62 -4.20
C ALA A 177 17.89 10.20 -4.32
N GLY A 178 17.49 9.44 -5.33
CA GLY A 178 17.84 8.03 -5.47
C GLY A 178 16.88 7.10 -4.72
N SER A 179 17.04 5.80 -4.97
CA SER A 179 16.22 4.79 -4.29
C SER A 179 16.76 4.45 -2.90
N SER A 180 15.87 4.16 -1.95
CA SER A 180 16.20 3.83 -0.55
C SER A 180 15.34 2.68 -0.04
N VAL A 181 15.83 1.92 0.95
CA VAL A 181 15.08 0.88 1.68
C VAL A 181 15.14 1.19 3.16
N GLU A 182 13.99 1.39 3.79
CA GLU A 182 13.89 1.92 5.14
C GLU A 182 12.71 1.29 5.90
N GLU A 183 12.72 1.40 7.24
CA GLU A 183 11.63 0.92 8.10
C GLU A 183 10.68 2.02 8.51
N TYR A 184 9.40 1.68 8.62
CA TYR A 184 8.32 2.60 8.99
C TYR A 184 7.26 1.89 9.85
N VAL A 185 6.50 2.68 10.63
CA VAL A 185 5.26 2.23 11.26
C VAL A 185 4.11 2.99 10.62
N ILE A 186 3.19 2.27 9.96
CA ILE A 186 2.00 2.90 9.40
C ILE A 186 1.21 3.54 10.54
N HIS A 187 0.82 4.80 10.41
CA HIS A 187 0.14 5.51 11.49
C HIS A 187 -1.11 4.73 11.99
N PRO A 188 -1.38 4.64 13.31
CA PRO A 188 -2.44 3.81 13.87
C PRO A 188 -3.84 4.09 13.32
N THR A 189 -4.12 5.32 12.90
CA THR A 189 -5.43 5.74 12.40
C THR A 189 -5.41 6.41 11.02
N MET A 190 -4.22 6.79 10.51
CA MET A 190 -4.10 7.65 9.32
C MET A 190 -3.31 6.96 8.22
N SER A 191 -3.99 6.44 7.21
CA SER A 191 -3.35 5.55 6.24
C SER A 191 -2.45 6.28 5.21
N ALA A 192 -2.55 7.60 5.08
CA ALA A 192 -1.76 8.35 4.10
C ALA A 192 -0.31 8.49 4.55
N HIS A 193 0.64 8.21 3.64
CA HIS A 193 2.08 8.13 3.91
C HIS A 193 2.66 9.36 4.60
N ARG A 194 2.16 10.57 4.29
CA ARG A 194 2.64 11.82 4.93
C ARG A 194 2.59 11.82 6.46
N HIS A 195 1.73 10.99 7.07
CA HIS A 195 1.57 10.88 8.53
C HIS A 195 2.56 9.91 9.19
N TRP A 196 3.31 9.17 8.39
CA TRP A 196 4.25 8.14 8.85
C TRP A 196 5.47 8.06 7.92
N LYS A 197 5.84 9.18 7.29
CA LYS A 197 6.90 9.26 6.26
C LYS A 197 8.33 9.26 6.80
N GLU A 198 8.49 9.39 8.12
CA GLU A 198 9.80 9.45 8.76
C GLU A 198 10.31 8.03 9.00
N PRO A 199 11.49 7.66 8.47
CA PRO A 199 12.10 6.37 8.74
C PRO A 199 12.36 6.16 10.23
N LEU A 200 12.17 4.93 10.69
CA LEU A 200 12.47 4.54 12.05
C LEU A 200 13.98 4.43 12.28
N ARG A 201 14.40 4.84 13.49
CA ARG A 201 15.78 4.82 13.93
C ARG A 201 15.87 4.33 15.39
N PRO A 202 16.89 3.52 15.74
CA PRO A 202 17.78 2.81 14.82
C PRO A 202 17.00 1.81 13.94
N SER A 203 17.54 1.48 12.76
CA SER A 203 16.94 0.45 11.89
C SER A 203 17.46 -0.93 12.27
N SER A 204 16.59 -1.94 12.20
CA SER A 204 16.93 -3.37 12.30
C SER A 204 17.32 -3.99 10.95
N LEU A 205 17.37 -3.20 9.88
CA LEU A 205 17.77 -3.70 8.56
C LEU A 205 19.28 -3.74 8.41
N SER A 206 19.75 -4.76 7.69
CA SER A 206 21.09 -4.83 7.15
C SER A 206 21.06 -5.29 5.69
N ASN A 207 22.17 -5.14 4.97
CA ASN A 207 22.33 -5.57 3.57
C ASN A 207 21.18 -5.12 2.66
N THR A 208 20.76 -3.87 2.81
CA THR A 208 19.66 -3.29 2.05
C THR A 208 20.10 -2.92 0.64
N ALA A 209 19.26 -3.22 -0.35
CA ALA A 209 19.46 -2.76 -1.73
C ALA A 209 18.11 -2.43 -2.37
N ALA A 210 18.06 -1.32 -3.09
CA ALA A 210 16.97 -0.96 -3.98
C ALA A 210 17.47 -0.95 -5.42
N GLU A 211 16.72 -1.55 -6.33
CA GLU A 211 17.03 -1.56 -7.74
C GLU A 211 15.77 -1.23 -8.53
N VAL A 212 15.84 -0.22 -9.40
CA VAL A 212 14.78 0.07 -10.37
C VAL A 212 15.44 0.21 -11.73
N THR A 213 15.01 -0.62 -12.67
CA THR A 213 15.53 -0.67 -14.03
C THR A 213 14.43 -0.28 -15.03
N GLY A 214 14.77 -0.19 -16.31
CA GLY A 214 13.77 -0.08 -17.38
C GLY A 214 13.01 -1.39 -17.65
N CYS A 215 12.87 -2.27 -16.66
CA CYS A 215 12.35 -3.64 -16.80
C CYS A 215 11.63 -4.07 -15.52
N PHE A 216 12.30 -4.01 -14.37
CA PHE A 216 11.76 -4.47 -13.08
C PHE A 216 12.19 -3.56 -11.93
N SER A 217 11.52 -3.74 -10.80
CA SER A 217 11.89 -3.14 -9.51
C SER A 217 12.17 -4.22 -8.48
N SER A 218 13.15 -4.00 -7.61
CA SER A 218 13.43 -4.90 -6.50
C SER A 218 13.84 -4.18 -5.21
N MET A 219 13.50 -4.82 -4.09
CA MET A 219 13.90 -4.45 -2.74
C MET A 219 14.51 -5.68 -2.07
N THR A 220 15.75 -5.59 -1.61
CA THR A 220 16.43 -6.63 -0.83
C THR A 220 16.78 -6.10 0.55
N PHE A 221 16.65 -6.92 1.60
CA PHE A 221 17.05 -6.59 2.96
C PHE A 221 17.28 -7.86 3.80
N ARG A 222 17.97 -7.69 4.93
CA ARG A 222 18.10 -8.70 5.98
C ARG A 222 17.63 -8.17 7.32
N THR A 223 16.92 -8.99 8.08
CA THR A 223 16.54 -8.65 9.46
C THR A 223 15.98 -9.81 10.27
N ALA A 224 16.08 -9.76 11.60
CA ALA A 224 15.35 -10.63 12.53
C ALA A 224 14.03 -10.01 13.02
N THR A 225 13.87 -8.68 12.89
CA THR A 225 12.72 -7.92 13.40
C THR A 225 12.26 -6.92 12.35
N LEU A 226 10.97 -6.63 12.27
CA LEU A 226 10.54 -5.40 11.59
C LEU A 226 10.44 -4.33 12.65
N TYR A 227 11.41 -3.42 12.67
CA TYR A 227 11.69 -2.51 13.77
C TYR A 227 11.76 -3.24 15.12
N ASN A 228 10.72 -3.16 15.96
CA ASN A 228 10.71 -3.77 17.29
C ASN A 228 9.85 -5.04 17.37
N GLU A 229 9.33 -5.52 16.23
CA GLU A 229 8.50 -6.71 16.18
C GLU A 229 9.29 -7.92 15.66
N PRO A 230 9.47 -8.97 16.49
CA PRO A 230 10.20 -10.14 16.06
C PRO A 230 9.46 -10.93 14.99
N LEU A 231 10.19 -11.39 13.97
CA LEU A 231 9.67 -12.31 12.99
C LEU A 231 9.67 -13.73 13.57
N ASN A 232 8.62 -14.49 13.27
CA ASN A 232 8.55 -15.92 13.55
C ASN A 232 9.38 -16.67 12.51
N LEU A 233 10.65 -16.96 12.83
CA LEU A 233 11.65 -17.55 11.94
C LEU A 233 12.02 -19.00 12.30
N THR A 234 11.12 -19.69 13.02
CA THR A 234 11.26 -21.09 13.41
C THR A 234 10.27 -21.99 12.68
N ALA A 235 10.57 -23.28 12.58
CA ALA A 235 9.64 -24.24 11.96
C ALA A 235 8.27 -24.27 12.67
N ASN A 236 7.21 -24.42 11.88
CA ASN A 236 5.81 -24.50 12.33
C ASN A 236 5.31 -23.22 13.02
N SER A 237 5.88 -22.07 12.68
CA SER A 237 5.43 -20.77 13.16
C SER A 237 5.09 -19.88 11.97
N SER A 238 4.03 -19.07 12.08
CA SER A 238 3.55 -18.25 10.96
C SER A 238 3.69 -16.76 11.22
N ASN A 239 3.87 -16.00 10.16
CA ASN A 239 3.83 -14.55 10.13
C ASN A 239 2.65 -14.12 9.27
N ARG A 240 1.86 -13.18 9.78
CA ARG A 240 0.79 -12.52 9.00
C ARG A 240 1.40 -11.30 8.34
N LEU A 241 1.77 -11.45 7.08
CA LEU A 241 2.43 -10.42 6.32
C LEU A 241 1.41 -9.60 5.53
N ILE A 242 1.68 -8.30 5.43
CA ILE A 242 1.05 -7.36 4.52
C ILE A 242 2.07 -6.97 3.45
N TRP A 243 1.61 -6.72 2.24
CA TRP A 243 2.45 -6.19 1.18
C TRP A 243 1.67 -5.16 0.38
N ALA A 244 2.37 -4.21 -0.22
CA ALA A 244 1.79 -3.27 -1.16
C ALA A 244 2.86 -2.66 -2.07
N LEU A 245 2.43 -2.06 -3.17
CA LEU A 245 3.30 -1.30 -4.08
C LEU A 245 2.50 -0.23 -4.81
N SER A 246 3.18 0.76 -5.39
CA SER A 246 2.57 1.73 -6.29
C SER A 246 3.39 1.92 -7.56
N GLN A 247 2.70 1.95 -8.69
CA GLN A 247 3.20 2.37 -9.98
C GLN A 247 2.69 3.77 -10.37
N LEU A 248 1.95 4.45 -9.49
CA LEU A 248 1.25 5.68 -9.84
C LEU A 248 2.20 6.88 -9.94
N ASP A 249 2.98 7.12 -8.89
CA ASP A 249 3.77 8.34 -8.72
C ASP A 249 4.99 8.11 -7.81
N TYR A 250 6.00 8.97 -7.95
CA TYR A 250 7.20 8.94 -7.13
C TYR A 250 6.96 9.60 -5.76
N PRO A 251 7.41 8.97 -4.64
CA PRO A 251 7.33 9.55 -3.30
C PRO A 251 8.44 10.58 -3.04
N THR A 252 8.41 11.70 -3.75
CA THR A 252 9.47 12.72 -3.65
C THR A 252 9.31 13.65 -2.45
N GLN A 253 10.44 14.17 -1.94
CA GLN A 253 10.45 15.15 -0.86
C GLN A 253 9.77 16.47 -1.26
N ASP A 254 9.95 16.92 -2.51
CA ASP A 254 9.31 18.12 -3.05
C ASP A 254 7.78 18.01 -3.03
N ASN A 255 7.26 16.79 -3.07
CA ASN A 255 5.84 16.49 -2.91
C ASN A 255 5.51 16.08 -1.46
N GLY A 256 6.23 16.65 -0.48
CA GLY A 256 6.02 16.50 0.96
C GLY A 256 6.19 15.07 1.47
N GLY A 257 6.90 14.24 0.69
CA GLY A 257 7.04 12.81 0.93
C GLY A 257 5.74 12.04 0.71
N TYR A 258 4.80 12.54 -0.10
CA TYR A 258 3.57 11.81 -0.37
C TYR A 258 3.84 10.62 -1.29
N ALA A 259 3.48 9.42 -0.85
CA ALA A 259 3.49 8.22 -1.65
C ALA A 259 2.09 7.92 -2.20
N GLY A 260 1.99 7.67 -3.52
CA GLY A 260 0.74 7.33 -4.19
C GLY A 260 0.08 6.09 -3.59
N TYR A 261 -1.25 6.03 -3.73
CA TYR A 261 -2.00 4.84 -3.31
C TYR A 261 -1.53 3.60 -4.08
N HIS A 262 -1.76 2.43 -3.50
CA HIS A 262 -1.38 1.14 -4.08
C HIS A 262 -2.18 0.83 -5.37
N THR A 263 -1.72 1.35 -6.50
CA THR A 263 -2.36 1.30 -7.84
C THR A 263 -1.37 1.67 -8.95
N ALA A 264 -1.70 1.36 -10.20
CA ALA A 264 -0.98 1.85 -11.39
C ALA A 264 -1.56 3.13 -12.00
N THR A 265 -2.88 3.21 -12.18
CA THR A 265 -3.51 4.25 -13.00
C THR A 265 -4.44 5.19 -12.22
N GLY A 266 -4.45 5.08 -10.89
CA GLY A 266 -5.43 5.76 -10.03
C GLY A 266 -6.78 5.02 -9.93
N ASP A 267 -7.04 4.05 -10.80
CA ASP A 267 -8.25 3.24 -10.77
C ASP A 267 -8.30 2.31 -9.54
N GLY A 268 -9.29 2.54 -8.68
CA GLY A 268 -9.51 1.76 -7.47
C GLY A 268 -9.85 0.29 -7.71
N THR A 269 -10.33 -0.10 -8.89
CA THR A 269 -10.79 -1.46 -9.17
C THR A 269 -9.65 -2.49 -9.15
N GLN A 270 -8.44 -2.07 -9.54
CA GLN A 270 -7.27 -2.95 -9.65
C GLN A 270 -6.41 -2.97 -8.38
N ARG A 271 -6.80 -2.26 -7.31
CA ARG A 271 -6.01 -2.17 -6.07
C ARG A 271 -5.66 -3.51 -5.45
N HIS A 272 -6.43 -4.57 -5.71
CA HIS A 272 -6.15 -5.92 -5.21
C HIS A 272 -4.86 -6.51 -5.80
N LYS A 273 -4.39 -6.02 -6.95
CA LYS A 273 -3.12 -6.42 -7.58
C LYS A 273 -1.89 -5.74 -6.99
N PHE A 274 -2.11 -4.67 -6.22
CA PHE A 274 -1.06 -3.79 -5.72
C PHE A 274 -0.95 -3.83 -4.20
N ARG A 275 -1.73 -4.68 -3.54
CA ARG A 275 -1.65 -4.92 -2.10
C ARG A 275 -2.33 -6.22 -1.71
N GLY A 276 -1.88 -6.80 -0.61
CA GLY A 276 -2.52 -7.98 -0.07
C GLY A 276 -2.02 -8.36 1.30
N LYS A 277 -2.49 -9.55 1.70
CA LYS A 277 -2.07 -10.24 2.91
C LYS A 277 -1.70 -11.66 2.58
N LEU A 278 -0.81 -12.22 3.37
CA LEU A 278 -0.42 -13.61 3.29
C LEU A 278 0.03 -14.10 4.66
N GLU A 279 -0.27 -15.35 4.96
CA GLU A 279 0.23 -16.01 6.15
C GLU A 279 1.29 -17.03 5.70
N LEU A 280 2.52 -16.88 6.18
CA LEU A 280 3.66 -17.72 5.78
C LEU A 280 4.37 -18.28 6.99
N ASP A 281 4.74 -19.56 6.90
CA ASP A 281 5.87 -20.09 7.63
C ASP A 281 7.14 -19.74 6.85
N LEU A 282 7.84 -18.70 7.32
CA LEU A 282 9.06 -18.21 6.68
C LEU A 282 10.20 -19.22 6.78
N PHE A 283 10.18 -20.15 7.73
CA PHE A 283 11.21 -21.18 7.88
C PHE A 283 10.94 -22.38 6.97
N ALA A 284 9.69 -22.84 6.88
CA ALA A 284 9.31 -23.98 6.06
C ALA A 284 9.16 -23.64 4.57
N GLY A 285 9.00 -22.36 4.24
CA GLY A 285 8.97 -21.91 2.84
C GLY A 285 7.62 -21.99 2.14
N GLY A 286 6.53 -22.08 2.90
CA GLY A 286 5.20 -22.29 2.33
C GLY A 286 4.10 -21.52 3.05
N PRO A 287 2.95 -21.31 2.39
CA PRO A 287 1.74 -20.86 3.06
C PRO A 287 1.39 -21.86 4.16
N THR A 288 1.09 -21.36 5.35
CA THR A 288 0.51 -22.23 6.37
C THR A 288 -0.88 -22.65 5.90
N PRO A 289 -1.31 -23.91 6.15
CA PRO A 289 -2.69 -24.30 5.94
C PRO A 289 -3.58 -23.42 6.82
N SER A 290 -4.19 -22.38 6.26
CA SER A 290 -5.13 -21.56 7.01
C SER A 290 -6.44 -22.32 7.17
N PRO A 291 -6.94 -22.55 8.40
CA PRO A 291 -8.24 -23.19 8.61
C PRO A 291 -9.42 -22.33 8.10
N ASN A 292 -9.18 -21.11 7.61
CA ASN A 292 -10.20 -20.14 7.20
C ASN A 292 -10.05 -19.61 5.76
N GLN A 293 -9.41 -20.35 4.83
CA GLN A 293 -9.56 -20.03 3.41
C GLN A 293 -10.99 -20.40 2.93
N ILE A 294 -11.94 -19.51 3.22
CA ILE A 294 -13.23 -19.47 2.56
C ILE A 294 -12.96 -19.15 1.09
N SER A 295 -13.14 -20.18 0.26
CA SER A 295 -13.28 -20.17 -1.20
C SER A 295 -13.67 -18.81 -1.79
N GLY A 296 -12.67 -18.05 -2.23
CA GLY A 296 -12.82 -16.91 -3.11
C GLY A 296 -12.16 -17.23 -4.45
N ALA A 297 -12.88 -17.97 -5.30
CA ALA A 297 -12.56 -18.35 -6.69
C ALA A 297 -11.29 -19.20 -6.95
N PRO A 298 -11.37 -20.22 -7.82
CA PRO A 298 -10.25 -21.09 -8.13
C PRO A 298 -9.27 -20.38 -9.08
N GLY A 299 -8.19 -19.84 -8.54
CA GLY A 299 -6.97 -19.62 -9.30
C GLY A 299 -6.18 -20.93 -9.33
N SER A 300 -6.13 -21.59 -10.48
CA SER A 300 -5.41 -22.84 -10.71
C SER A 300 -3.97 -22.79 -10.20
N ALA A 301 -3.72 -23.37 -9.03
CA ALA A 301 -2.38 -23.76 -8.62
C ALA A 301 -1.96 -24.98 -9.46
N LEU A 302 -1.33 -24.72 -10.60
CA LEU A 302 -0.57 -25.76 -11.29
C LEU A 302 0.66 -26.07 -10.43
N ALA A 303 0.54 -27.09 -9.59
CA ALA A 303 1.70 -27.75 -9.01
C ALA A 303 2.47 -28.42 -10.15
N LEU A 304 3.54 -27.76 -10.61
CA LEU A 304 4.47 -28.31 -11.58
C LEU A 304 5.27 -29.43 -10.89
N THR A 305 4.71 -30.64 -10.89
CA THR A 305 5.41 -31.84 -10.42
C THR A 305 6.25 -32.33 -11.59
N ALA A 306 7.55 -32.04 -11.57
CA ALA A 306 8.50 -32.57 -12.54
C ALA A 306 8.64 -34.09 -12.32
N LEU A 307 7.92 -34.89 -13.11
CA LEU A 307 8.12 -36.32 -13.17
C LEU A 307 9.31 -36.61 -14.11
N ALA A 308 10.47 -36.90 -13.52
CA ALA A 308 11.63 -37.38 -14.27
C ALA A 308 11.34 -38.80 -14.79
N LEU A 309 10.99 -38.93 -16.07
CA LEU A 309 10.90 -40.22 -16.75
C LEU A 309 12.30 -40.59 -17.25
N ALA A 310 12.97 -41.52 -16.56
CA ALA A 310 14.19 -42.14 -17.03
C ALA A 310 13.86 -43.08 -18.21
N VAL A 311 14.41 -42.77 -19.39
CA VAL A 311 14.39 -43.66 -20.56
C VAL A 311 15.59 -44.59 -20.46
N LEU A 312 15.33 -45.88 -20.21
CA LEU A 312 16.29 -46.97 -20.35
C LEU A 312 16.42 -47.37 -21.84
N PRO A 313 17.64 -47.63 -22.36
CA PRO A 313 17.79 -48.20 -23.69
C PRO A 313 17.61 -49.72 -23.62
N ALA A 314 16.67 -50.25 -24.42
CA ALA A 314 16.57 -51.68 -24.66
C ALA A 314 17.61 -52.09 -25.72
N LEU A 315 18.65 -52.82 -25.29
CA LEU A 315 19.42 -53.68 -26.17
C LEU A 315 18.50 -54.78 -26.72
N ARG A 316 18.56 -55.02 -28.03
CA ARG A 316 18.15 -56.31 -28.61
C ARG A 316 19.29 -56.85 -29.47
N HIS A 317 19.80 -58.00 -29.04
CA HIS A 317 20.41 -59.01 -29.90
C HIS A 317 19.36 -59.56 -30.86
N VAL A 318 19.65 -59.58 -32.16
CA VAL A 318 19.97 -60.75 -33.01
C VAL A 318 20.61 -60.19 -34.28
#